data_AF-A0ABD3MMA8-F1
#
_entry.id   AF-A0ABD3MMA8-F1
#
_cell.length_a   1.000
_cell.length_b   1.000
_cell.length_c   1.000
_cell.angle_alpha   90.00
_cell.angle_beta   90.00
_cell.angle_gamma   90.00
#
_symmetry.space_group_name_H-M   'P 1'
#
loop_
_entity.id
_entity.type
_entity.pdbx_description
1 polymer ?
#
loop_
_entity_poly.entity_id
_entity_poly.type
_entity_poly.pdbx_seq_one_letter_code
_entity_poly.pdbx_strand_id
1 'polypeptide(L)'
;MHFADDWEEEDANVWDDYFGDVKVESPSDVAHHRRKFAIVEDAFNARWKAAVIFGRRLTMDESRTPGWYHGPIMQGPEPKPVRTGATMHTVCVTDGPLATYKLHARTFGGKSDEDLQSRHINVVTTQKWGHCVTMDSAYMGDIMAQIGREEWKMNMVGTAQSNRTGANVKDIVDKMKAGTYESCFWQHNTKNLCVLRQCNCQETLSNHHGATALDAENGFDAEGKDKNGSREMQQKAVPCPAQTKEYCNTFHLIDKGNGKEAKYDMAGASRSHNWAPKLVFWMFNMAMNNAYVVYKELVTREGGNVLPMGKAVRELAHGLCQRGEPIRVRAATHPSHLRDMD
;
A
#
# COMPACT_ATOMS: atom_id res chain seq x y z
N MET A 1 8.68 -24.01 11.93
CA MET A 1 7.64 -23.77 10.91
C MET A 1 7.98 -24.59 9.68
N HIS A 2 7.40 -25.79 9.55
CA HIS A 2 7.37 -26.50 8.28
C HIS A 2 6.21 -25.92 7.46
N PHE A 3 6.50 -25.37 6.28
CA PHE A 3 5.48 -25.00 5.33
C PHE A 3 5.23 -26.23 4.45
N ALA A 4 4.23 -27.04 4.80
CA ALA A 4 3.75 -28.09 3.91
C ALA A 4 3.03 -27.40 2.73
N ASP A 5 3.58 -27.62 1.54
CA ASP A 5 3.13 -27.08 0.25
C ASP A 5 2.02 -27.95 -0.37
N ASP A 6 1.15 -28.52 0.48
CA ASP A 6 0.07 -29.39 0.02
C ASP A 6 -1.07 -28.52 -0.49
N TRP A 7 -1.05 -28.27 -1.80
CA TRP A 7 -2.13 -27.63 -2.56
C TRP A 7 -2.79 -28.58 -3.58
N GLU A 8 -2.52 -29.89 -3.52
CA GLU A 8 -3.27 -30.89 -4.30
C GLU A 8 -4.12 -31.73 -3.34
N GLU A 9 -5.45 -31.57 -3.45
CA GLU A 9 -6.42 -32.55 -2.95
C GLU A 9 -6.44 -33.74 -3.93
N GLU A 10 -5.32 -34.46 -4.07
CA GLU A 10 -5.34 -35.77 -4.71
C GLU A 10 -4.54 -36.77 -3.89
N ASP A 11 -5.14 -37.95 -3.76
CA ASP A 11 -4.90 -39.00 -2.77
C ASP A 11 -3.44 -39.49 -2.60
N ALA A 12 -3.24 -40.02 -1.38
CA ALA A 12 -2.30 -41.08 -1.03
C ALA A 12 -0.84 -40.69 -0.75
N ASN A 13 -0.61 -40.15 0.46
CA ASN A 13 0.02 -40.90 1.55
C ASN A 13 0.00 -40.01 2.79
N VAL A 14 -0.89 -40.33 3.73
CA VAL A 14 -0.93 -39.67 5.05
C VAL A 14 0.38 -40.03 5.75
N TRP A 15 1.33 -39.10 5.77
CA TRP A 15 2.41 -39.14 6.73
C TRP A 15 1.77 -38.86 8.08
N ASP A 16 1.67 -39.89 8.93
CA ASP A 16 1.19 -39.82 10.32
C ASP A 16 2.17 -39.03 11.22
N ASP A 17 2.60 -37.85 10.78
CA ASP A 17 3.35 -36.93 11.61
C ASP A 17 2.36 -36.25 12.57
N TYR A 18 2.16 -36.90 13.73
CA TYR A 18 1.40 -36.34 14.84
C TYR A 18 2.16 -35.15 15.43
N PHE A 19 1.81 -33.95 14.98
CA PHE A 19 2.22 -32.72 15.65
C PHE A 19 1.28 -32.49 16.84
N GLY A 20 1.83 -32.55 18.06
CA GLY A 20 1.06 -32.34 19.31
C GLY A 20 0.51 -30.92 19.51
N ASP A 21 0.82 -30.00 18.60
CA ASP A 21 0.26 -28.66 18.60
C ASP A 21 -1.18 -28.71 18.10
N VAL A 22 -2.10 -28.08 18.84
CA VAL A 22 -3.49 -27.94 18.39
C VAL A 22 -3.49 -27.23 17.05
N LYS A 23 -3.98 -27.91 16.00
CA LYS A 23 -4.16 -27.33 14.68
C LYS A 23 -5.09 -26.12 14.82
N VAL A 24 -4.52 -24.92 14.72
CA VAL A 24 -5.31 -23.68 14.68
C VAL A 24 -5.89 -23.56 13.29
N GLU A 25 -7.15 -23.99 13.14
CA GLU A 25 -7.86 -23.83 11.89
C GLU A 25 -8.24 -22.35 11.69
N SER A 26 -7.97 -21.83 10.50
CA SER A 26 -8.42 -20.50 10.15
C SER A 26 -9.94 -20.50 9.94
N PRO A 27 -10.66 -19.44 10.34
CA PRO A 27 -12.07 -19.30 10.06
C PRO A 27 -12.39 -19.49 8.57
N SER A 28 -13.56 -20.08 8.27
CA SER A 28 -13.94 -20.47 6.91
C SER A 28 -14.03 -19.29 5.93
N ASP A 29 -14.27 -18.09 6.45
CA ASP A 29 -14.39 -16.81 5.73
C ASP A 29 -13.03 -16.11 5.47
N VAL A 30 -11.92 -16.70 5.92
CA VAL A 30 -10.58 -16.17 5.64
C VAL A 30 -10.12 -16.62 4.25
N ALA A 31 -9.73 -15.64 3.42
CA ALA A 31 -9.16 -15.87 2.11
C ALA A 31 -8.03 -16.91 2.17
N HIS A 32 -7.99 -17.79 1.18
CA HIS A 32 -7.22 -19.03 1.24
C HIS A 32 -5.72 -18.82 1.53
N HIS A 33 -5.11 -17.79 0.95
CA HIS A 33 -3.72 -17.42 1.20
C HIS A 33 -3.46 -16.95 2.63
N ARG A 34 -4.44 -16.25 3.22
CA ARG A 34 -4.35 -15.74 4.58
C ARG A 34 -4.33 -16.85 5.63
N ARG A 35 -4.91 -18.02 5.34
CA ARG A 35 -4.93 -19.14 6.29
C ARG A 35 -3.54 -19.60 6.74
N LYS A 36 -2.53 -19.46 5.85
CA LYS A 36 -1.13 -19.81 6.15
C LYS A 36 -0.24 -18.59 6.37
N PHE A 37 -0.46 -17.48 5.65
CA PHE A 37 0.47 -16.35 5.63
C PHE A 37 0.07 -15.13 6.46
N ALA A 38 -1.18 -15.02 6.93
CA ALA A 38 -1.63 -13.84 7.67
C ALA A 38 -0.80 -13.59 8.94
N ILE A 39 -0.39 -14.64 9.65
CA ILE A 39 0.42 -14.51 10.88
C ILE A 39 1.75 -13.81 10.57
N VAL A 40 2.38 -14.14 9.45
CA VAL A 40 3.65 -13.53 9.04
C VAL A 40 3.43 -12.06 8.65
N GLU A 41 2.42 -11.79 7.81
CA GLU A 41 2.07 -10.41 7.42
C GLU A 41 1.74 -9.53 8.63
N ASP A 42 0.89 -10.02 9.53
CA ASP A 42 0.44 -9.29 10.71
C ASP A 42 1.61 -9.06 11.68
N ALA A 43 2.54 -10.01 11.83
CA ALA A 43 3.75 -9.83 12.63
C ALA A 43 4.68 -8.73 12.09
N PHE A 44 4.92 -8.71 10.77
CA PHE A 44 5.70 -7.63 10.14
C PHE A 44 5.00 -6.28 10.31
N ASN A 45 3.70 -6.22 10.05
CA ASN A 45 2.90 -5.02 10.19
C ASN A 45 2.91 -4.48 11.63
N ALA A 46 2.75 -5.36 12.62
CA ALA A 46 2.84 -4.99 14.04
C ALA A 46 4.23 -4.43 14.36
N ARG A 47 5.30 -5.06 13.87
CA ARG A 47 6.66 -4.61 14.10
C ARG A 47 6.95 -3.25 13.45
N TRP A 48 6.51 -3.03 12.21
CA TRP A 48 6.70 -1.76 11.51
C TRP A 48 5.96 -0.61 12.20
N LYS A 49 4.71 -0.83 12.64
CA LYS A 49 3.94 0.16 13.40
C LYS A 49 4.58 0.47 14.76
N ALA A 50 5.12 -0.54 15.45
CA ALA A 50 5.76 -0.36 16.75
C ALA A 50 7.15 0.32 16.67
N ALA A 51 7.80 0.30 15.51
CA ALA A 51 9.16 0.80 15.34
C ALA A 51 9.25 2.33 15.19
N VAL A 52 8.15 3.00 14.84
CA VAL A 52 8.16 4.43 14.53
C VAL A 52 6.94 5.15 15.08
N ILE A 53 7.14 6.41 15.47
CA ILE A 53 6.05 7.37 15.60
C ILE A 53 6.01 8.14 14.28
N PHE A 54 4.87 8.13 13.62
CA PHE A 54 4.73 8.68 12.28
C PHE A 54 3.79 9.88 12.23
N GLY A 55 3.97 10.66 11.17
CA GLY A 55 3.31 11.95 10.98
C GLY A 55 1.83 11.85 10.62
N ARG A 56 1.24 13.01 10.38
CA ARG A 56 -0.19 13.14 10.12
C ARG A 56 -0.62 12.54 8.78
N ARG A 57 0.22 12.57 7.75
CA ARG A 57 -0.17 12.18 6.39
C ARG A 57 0.33 10.79 6.03
N LEU A 58 -0.60 10.00 5.51
CA LEU A 58 -0.35 8.68 4.96
C LEU A 58 -0.81 8.63 3.51
N THR A 59 -0.17 7.78 2.72
CA THR A 59 -0.64 7.45 1.38
C THR A 59 -0.96 5.97 1.41
N MET A 60 -2.00 5.55 0.67
CA MET A 60 -2.32 4.15 0.45
C MET A 60 -2.44 3.89 -1.03
N ASP A 61 -1.75 2.84 -1.47
CA ASP A 61 -1.75 2.41 -2.87
C ASP A 61 -1.31 0.95 -2.96
N GLU A 62 -1.56 0.36 -4.12
CA GLU A 62 -1.11 -0.98 -4.47
C GLU A 62 0.32 -1.00 -4.98
N SER A 63 0.91 -2.19 -4.84
CA SER A 63 2.16 -2.57 -5.45
C SER A 63 2.00 -3.98 -5.97
N ARG A 64 2.63 -4.29 -7.10
CA ARG A 64 2.50 -5.61 -7.72
C ARG A 64 3.84 -6.30 -7.74
N THR A 65 3.85 -7.53 -7.25
CA THR A 65 5.04 -8.39 -7.29
C THR A 65 4.83 -9.41 -8.40
N PRO A 66 5.76 -9.54 -9.36
CA PRO A 66 5.64 -10.55 -10.41
C PRO A 66 5.51 -11.93 -9.77
N GLY A 67 4.59 -12.74 -10.30
CA GLY A 67 4.18 -14.02 -9.72
C GLY A 67 3.71 -15.00 -10.79
N TRP A 68 4.06 -16.28 -10.66
CA TRP A 68 4.00 -17.33 -11.69
C TRP A 68 2.71 -18.13 -11.64
N TYR A 69 2.38 -18.73 -12.80
CA TYR A 69 1.15 -19.47 -13.09
C TYR A 69 0.71 -20.40 -11.95
N HIS A 70 -0.59 -20.42 -11.68
CA HIS A 70 -1.29 -21.27 -10.69
C HIS A 70 -1.18 -20.90 -9.20
N GLY A 71 -0.61 -19.74 -8.85
CA GLY A 71 -0.73 -19.23 -7.48
C GLY A 71 -2.17 -18.79 -7.14
N PRO A 72 -2.73 -19.12 -5.96
CA PRO A 72 -4.09 -18.74 -5.58
C PRO A 72 -4.28 -17.22 -5.42
N ILE A 73 -3.19 -16.46 -5.35
CA ILE A 73 -3.16 -14.99 -5.20
C ILE A 73 -2.82 -14.25 -6.50
N MET A 74 -2.72 -14.97 -7.61
CA MET A 74 -2.39 -14.36 -8.90
C MET A 74 -3.56 -13.50 -9.39
N GLN A 75 -3.24 -12.29 -9.87
CA GLN A 75 -4.15 -11.40 -10.58
C GLN A 75 -3.56 -10.97 -11.93
N GLY A 76 -4.43 -10.61 -12.88
CA GLY A 76 -4.10 -10.11 -14.21
C GLY A 76 -4.55 -11.04 -15.35
N PRO A 77 -4.20 -10.71 -16.61
CA PRO A 77 -3.32 -9.63 -17.03
C PRO A 77 -3.95 -8.23 -16.98
N GLU A 78 -3.23 -7.24 -16.47
CA GLU A 78 -3.61 -5.81 -16.44
C GLU A 78 -2.55 -4.92 -17.12
N PRO A 79 -2.89 -3.66 -17.47
CA PRO A 79 -1.96 -2.70 -18.08
C PRO A 79 -0.97 -2.08 -17.07
N LYS A 80 -0.23 -2.92 -16.35
CA LYS A 80 0.83 -2.51 -15.39
C LYS A 80 2.20 -3.03 -15.85
N PRO A 81 3.34 -2.44 -15.40
CA PRO A 81 4.68 -2.92 -15.74
C PRO A 81 4.86 -4.41 -15.40
N VAL A 82 4.30 -4.82 -14.27
CA VAL A 82 4.06 -6.23 -13.93
C VAL A 82 2.62 -6.56 -14.33
N ARG A 83 2.47 -7.29 -15.43
CA ARG A 83 1.14 -7.60 -16.00
C ARG A 83 0.37 -8.64 -15.20
N THR A 84 1.09 -9.62 -14.63
CA THR A 84 0.53 -10.75 -13.89
C THR A 84 1.35 -10.97 -12.62
N GLY A 85 0.67 -11.10 -11.49
CA GLY A 85 1.33 -11.27 -10.20
C GLY A 85 0.39 -11.05 -9.02
N ALA A 86 0.94 -11.07 -7.81
CA ALA A 86 0.18 -10.78 -6.59
C ALA A 86 0.12 -9.27 -6.36
N THR A 87 -1.05 -8.78 -5.98
CA THR A 87 -1.26 -7.38 -5.61
C THR A 87 -1.12 -7.24 -4.11
N MET A 88 -0.45 -6.18 -3.67
CA MET A 88 -0.30 -5.89 -2.26
C MET A 88 -0.66 -4.45 -1.97
N HIS A 89 -1.62 -4.29 -1.07
CA HIS A 89 -2.07 -3.00 -0.61
C HIS A 89 -1.11 -2.52 0.47
N THR A 90 -0.53 -1.34 0.28
CA THR A 90 0.41 -0.76 1.23
C THR A 90 -0.07 0.59 1.75
N VAL A 91 0.21 0.83 3.02
CA VAL A 91 0.07 2.15 3.65
C VAL A 91 1.47 2.64 4.01
N CYS A 92 1.80 3.85 3.61
CA CYS A 92 3.10 4.46 3.93
C CYS A 92 2.97 5.85 4.51
N VAL A 93 4.01 6.30 5.21
CA VAL A 93 4.18 7.69 5.63
C VAL A 93 4.41 8.56 4.39
N THR A 94 3.63 9.64 4.26
CA THR A 94 3.69 10.54 3.10
C THR A 94 4.82 11.54 3.22
N ASP A 95 4.92 12.21 4.37
CA ASP A 95 5.78 13.38 4.55
C ASP A 95 6.82 13.23 5.66
N GLY A 96 7.77 14.16 5.65
CA GLY A 96 8.83 14.23 6.64
C GLY A 96 9.95 13.21 6.45
N PRO A 97 10.80 13.03 7.47
CA PRO A 97 12.01 12.22 7.34
C PRO A 97 11.74 10.72 7.11
N LEU A 98 10.57 10.26 7.54
CA LEU A 98 10.11 8.88 7.36
C LEU A 98 9.29 8.69 6.08
N ALA A 99 9.23 9.68 5.17
CA ALA A 99 8.50 9.53 3.91
C ALA A 99 8.90 8.24 3.19
N THR A 100 7.90 7.52 2.66
CA THR A 100 7.97 6.18 2.06
C THR A 100 8.14 5.00 3.02
N TYR A 101 8.23 5.21 4.34
CA TYR A 101 8.21 4.12 5.32
C TYR A 101 6.86 3.38 5.27
N LYS A 102 6.88 2.07 5.04
CA LYS A 102 5.70 1.20 4.97
C LYS A 102 5.24 0.82 6.38
N LEU A 103 4.01 1.20 6.72
CA LEU A 103 3.39 0.90 8.01
C LEU A 103 2.53 -0.36 7.96
N HIS A 104 1.98 -0.64 6.78
CA HIS A 104 1.12 -1.78 6.56
C HIS A 104 1.32 -2.29 5.14
N ALA A 105 1.38 -3.60 4.99
CA ALA A 105 1.27 -4.28 3.72
C ALA A 105 0.39 -5.51 3.89
N ARG A 106 -0.48 -5.75 2.91
CA ARG A 106 -1.38 -6.91 2.91
C ARG A 106 -1.50 -7.49 1.50
N THR A 107 -1.37 -8.80 1.38
CA THR A 107 -1.53 -9.48 0.11
C THR A 107 -3.00 -9.61 -0.25
N PHE A 108 -3.30 -9.30 -1.50
CA PHE A 108 -4.60 -9.35 -2.10
C PHE A 108 -4.54 -10.18 -3.38
N GLY A 109 -5.48 -11.11 -3.53
CA GLY A 109 -5.55 -11.95 -4.71
C GLY A 109 -6.28 -13.26 -4.51
N GLY A 110 -6.88 -13.73 -5.61
CA GLY A 110 -7.66 -14.96 -5.69
C GLY A 110 -9.14 -14.72 -5.98
N LYS A 111 -9.83 -15.76 -6.47
CA LYS A 111 -11.26 -15.69 -6.84
C LYS A 111 -12.16 -15.15 -5.72
N SER A 112 -11.79 -15.32 -4.46
CA SER A 112 -12.55 -14.82 -3.30
C SER A 112 -12.38 -13.32 -3.05
N ASP A 113 -11.30 -12.71 -3.56
CA ASP A 113 -10.94 -11.32 -3.33
C ASP A 113 -11.38 -10.41 -4.51
N GLU A 114 -11.72 -10.99 -5.67
CA GLU A 114 -12.10 -10.25 -6.89
C GLU A 114 -13.40 -9.43 -6.75
N ASP A 115 -14.23 -9.72 -5.74
CA ASP A 115 -15.51 -9.04 -5.48
C ASP A 115 -15.49 -8.18 -4.20
N LEU A 116 -14.76 -7.07 -4.25
CA LEU A 116 -14.84 -5.98 -3.26
C LEU A 116 -16.27 -5.36 -3.13
N GLN A 117 -17.22 -5.78 -3.98
CA GLN A 117 -18.63 -5.39 -3.90
C GLN A 117 -19.40 -6.13 -2.79
N SER A 118 -18.90 -7.27 -2.32
CA SER A 118 -19.50 -8.01 -1.21
C SER A 118 -18.83 -7.60 0.11
N ARG A 119 -19.62 -7.47 1.19
CA ARG A 119 -19.15 -7.02 2.51
C ARG A 119 -18.00 -7.88 3.02
N HIS A 120 -16.75 -7.46 2.78
CA HIS A 120 -15.61 -8.08 3.45
C HIS A 120 -15.53 -7.59 4.89
N ILE A 121 -15.79 -8.49 5.83
CA ILE A 121 -15.62 -8.27 7.29
C ILE A 121 -14.15 -7.93 7.65
N ASN A 122 -13.21 -8.26 6.75
CA ASN A 122 -11.76 -8.06 6.94
C ASN A 122 -11.25 -6.61 6.73
N VAL A 123 -12.10 -5.64 6.39
CA VAL A 123 -11.70 -4.22 6.28
C VAL A 123 -11.78 -3.50 7.64
N VAL A 124 -12.36 -4.13 8.67
CA VAL A 124 -12.56 -3.49 9.97
C VAL A 124 -11.40 -3.81 10.91
N THR A 125 -10.25 -3.17 10.68
CA THR A 125 -9.37 -2.87 11.81
C THR A 125 -9.66 -1.43 12.20
N THR A 126 -10.36 -1.25 13.31
CA THR A 126 -10.69 0.03 13.95
C THR A 126 -9.43 0.67 14.53
N GLN A 127 -8.49 1.03 13.67
CA GLN A 127 -7.32 1.79 14.07
C GLN A 127 -7.66 3.28 13.98
N LYS A 128 -7.79 3.91 15.15
CA LYS A 128 -8.00 5.35 15.27
C LYS A 128 -6.66 6.05 15.10
N TRP A 129 -6.52 6.75 14.00
CA TRP A 129 -5.23 7.24 13.54
C TRP A 129 -5.12 8.77 13.64
N GLY A 130 -6.22 9.53 13.59
CA GLY A 130 -6.14 11.00 13.55
C GLY A 130 -5.36 11.54 12.34
N HIS A 131 -5.11 10.69 11.34
CA HIS A 131 -4.26 10.92 10.19
C HIS A 131 -5.10 11.36 8.97
N CYS A 132 -4.43 11.97 7.98
CA CYS A 132 -4.96 12.20 6.65
C CYS A 132 -4.41 11.14 5.70
N VAL A 133 -5.28 10.48 4.94
CA VAL A 133 -4.87 9.45 3.98
C VAL A 133 -5.21 9.88 2.57
N THR A 134 -4.20 9.83 1.71
CA THR A 134 -4.37 9.94 0.26
C THR A 134 -4.53 8.56 -0.36
N MET A 135 -5.59 8.35 -1.14
CA MET A 135 -5.92 7.05 -1.73
C MET A 135 -6.33 7.22 -3.20
N ASP A 136 -6.20 6.16 -3.99
CA ASP A 136 -6.70 6.13 -5.35
C ASP A 136 -8.20 5.74 -5.42
N SER A 137 -8.73 5.75 -6.65
CA SER A 137 -10.12 5.40 -6.92
C SER A 137 -10.49 3.94 -6.65
N ALA A 138 -9.51 3.03 -6.51
CA ALA A 138 -9.76 1.62 -6.19
C ALA A 138 -10.20 1.46 -4.74
N TYR A 139 -9.77 2.35 -3.83
CA TYR A 139 -10.15 2.31 -2.41
C TYR A 139 -11.19 3.36 -2.00
N MET A 140 -11.37 4.40 -2.80
CA MET A 140 -12.23 5.53 -2.44
C MET A 140 -13.67 5.38 -2.92
N GLY A 141 -14.58 5.88 -2.08
CA GLY A 141 -16.02 6.00 -2.32
C GLY A 141 -16.69 6.63 -1.11
N ASP A 142 -17.95 7.05 -1.26
CA ASP A 142 -18.67 7.80 -0.21
C ASP A 142 -18.70 7.05 1.12
N ILE A 143 -19.04 5.76 1.08
CA ILE A 143 -19.14 4.90 2.27
C ILE A 143 -17.79 4.81 2.99
N MET A 144 -16.71 4.56 2.25
CA MET A 144 -15.37 4.46 2.82
C MET A 144 -14.93 5.79 3.45
N ALA A 145 -15.17 6.90 2.75
CA ALA A 145 -14.86 8.23 3.23
C ALA A 145 -15.63 8.58 4.52
N GLN A 146 -16.89 8.16 4.62
CA GLN A 146 -17.70 8.32 5.84
C GLN A 146 -17.24 7.40 6.98
N ILE A 147 -17.00 6.12 6.74
CA ILE A 147 -16.46 5.18 7.75
C ILE A 147 -15.13 5.72 8.28
N GLY A 148 -14.25 6.15 7.38
CA GLY A 148 -12.98 6.77 7.74
C GLY A 148 -13.16 7.95 8.67
N ARG A 149 -14.12 8.84 8.37
CA ARG A 149 -14.40 10.03 9.19
C ARG A 149 -15.04 9.69 10.53
N GLU A 150 -16.07 8.86 10.53
CA GLU A 150 -16.98 8.65 11.65
C GLU A 150 -16.46 7.58 12.61
N GLU A 151 -15.92 6.47 12.09
CA GLU A 151 -15.44 5.34 12.89
C GLU A 151 -13.95 5.47 13.20
N TRP A 152 -13.14 5.71 12.17
CA TRP A 152 -11.68 5.69 12.31
C TRP A 152 -11.08 7.04 12.68
N LYS A 153 -11.88 8.11 12.63
CA LYS A 153 -11.46 9.50 12.89
C LYS A 153 -10.27 9.91 11.99
N MET A 154 -10.35 9.50 10.72
CA MET A 154 -9.36 9.75 9.69
C MET A 154 -9.90 10.73 8.65
N ASN A 155 -9.04 11.66 8.26
CA ASN A 155 -9.24 12.46 7.08
C ASN A 155 -8.84 11.63 5.86
N MET A 156 -9.62 11.73 4.80
CA MET A 156 -9.39 11.03 3.54
C MET A 156 -9.55 12.02 2.39
N VAL A 157 -8.67 11.87 1.40
CA VAL A 157 -8.71 12.56 0.12
C VAL A 157 -8.21 11.60 -0.96
N GLY A 158 -8.81 11.63 -2.14
CA GLY A 158 -8.42 10.68 -3.17
C GLY A 158 -9.19 10.88 -4.45
N THR A 159 -8.81 10.17 -5.50
CA THR A 159 -9.67 10.05 -6.68
C THR A 159 -10.81 9.10 -6.39
N ALA A 160 -11.96 9.27 -7.04
CA ALA A 160 -13.11 8.37 -6.87
C ALA A 160 -13.68 7.97 -8.23
N GLN A 161 -14.22 6.75 -8.31
CA GLN A 161 -14.98 6.32 -9.48
C GLN A 161 -16.39 6.91 -9.39
N SER A 162 -16.95 7.38 -10.51
CA SER A 162 -18.26 8.05 -10.51
C SER A 162 -19.38 7.17 -9.94
N ASN A 163 -19.32 5.85 -10.17
CA ASN A 163 -20.29 4.87 -9.65
C ASN A 163 -20.14 4.57 -8.15
N ARG A 164 -19.13 5.13 -7.48
CA ARG A 164 -18.89 5.00 -6.03
C ARG A 164 -19.20 6.29 -5.26
N THR A 165 -19.78 7.27 -5.94
CA THR A 165 -20.21 8.54 -5.36
C THR A 165 -21.69 8.79 -5.65
N GLY A 166 -22.40 9.43 -4.74
CA GLY A 166 -23.77 9.91 -4.93
C GLY A 166 -23.85 11.22 -5.71
N ALA A 167 -22.72 11.79 -6.13
CA ALA A 167 -22.69 13.00 -6.94
C ALA A 167 -23.08 12.70 -8.39
N ASN A 168 -24.01 13.49 -8.93
CA ASN A 168 -24.38 13.38 -10.34
C ASN A 168 -23.35 14.11 -11.23
N VAL A 169 -22.15 13.53 -11.33
CA VAL A 169 -21.02 14.13 -12.05
C VAL A 169 -21.21 14.07 -13.57
N LYS A 170 -21.88 13.00 -14.06
CA LYS A 170 -22.02 12.69 -15.48
C LYS A 170 -22.68 13.82 -16.29
N ASP A 171 -23.73 14.43 -15.74
CA ASP A 171 -24.51 15.47 -16.43
C ASP A 171 -23.76 16.80 -16.61
N ILE A 172 -22.63 16.96 -15.92
CA ILE A 172 -21.80 18.18 -15.96
C ILE A 172 -20.53 17.95 -16.77
N VAL A 173 -19.96 16.74 -16.76
CA VAL A 173 -18.71 16.44 -17.49
C VAL A 173 -18.79 16.80 -18.97
N ASP A 174 -19.91 16.50 -19.63
CA ASP A 174 -20.09 16.80 -21.06
C ASP A 174 -20.22 18.31 -21.36
N LYS A 175 -20.53 19.11 -20.34
CA LYS A 175 -20.69 20.57 -20.45
C LYS A 175 -19.41 21.33 -20.13
N MET A 176 -18.46 20.66 -19.46
CA MET A 176 -17.19 21.25 -19.06
C MET A 176 -16.30 21.51 -20.28
N LYS A 177 -15.75 22.73 -20.37
CA LYS A 177 -14.91 23.11 -21.53
C LYS A 177 -13.50 22.54 -21.38
N ALA A 178 -13.13 21.63 -22.29
CA ALA A 178 -11.77 21.08 -22.36
C ALA A 178 -10.70 22.18 -22.44
N GLY A 179 -9.56 21.97 -21.78
CA GLY A 179 -8.47 22.95 -21.70
C GLY A 179 -8.72 24.16 -20.80
N THR A 180 -9.79 24.16 -20.01
CA THR A 180 -10.01 25.15 -18.93
C THR A 180 -9.67 24.56 -17.55
N TYR A 181 -9.74 25.38 -16.51
CA TYR A 181 -9.59 24.98 -15.09
C TYR A 181 -10.93 25.03 -14.33
N GLU A 182 -12.05 24.99 -15.06
CA GLU A 182 -13.39 24.97 -14.47
C GLU A 182 -13.53 23.80 -13.48
N SER A 183 -14.18 24.07 -12.36
CA SER A 183 -14.39 23.11 -11.28
C SER A 183 -15.84 23.09 -10.84
N CYS A 184 -16.35 21.90 -10.57
CA CYS A 184 -17.70 21.68 -10.07
C CYS A 184 -17.60 20.87 -8.78
N PHE A 185 -18.37 21.30 -7.78
CA PHE A 185 -18.35 20.75 -6.43
C PHE A 185 -19.73 20.21 -6.07
N TRP A 186 -19.75 19.06 -5.41
CA TRP A 186 -20.94 18.51 -4.76
C TRP A 186 -20.62 18.32 -3.28
N GLN A 187 -21.15 19.22 -2.46
CA GLN A 187 -21.05 19.15 -1.01
C GLN A 187 -22.26 18.41 -0.46
N HIS A 188 -22.04 17.41 0.40
CA HIS A 188 -23.12 16.73 1.08
C HIS A 188 -23.78 17.66 2.12
N ASN A 189 -25.11 17.65 2.20
CA ASN A 189 -25.88 18.61 3.01
C ASN A 189 -25.62 18.50 4.52
N THR A 190 -25.36 17.29 5.02
CA THR A 190 -25.26 17.01 6.46
C THR A 190 -23.95 16.34 6.88
N LYS A 191 -23.08 16.02 5.93
CA LYS A 191 -21.85 15.25 6.19
C LYS A 191 -20.66 16.03 5.66
N ASN A 192 -19.50 15.83 6.30
CA ASN A 192 -18.24 16.33 5.79
C ASN A 192 -17.83 15.44 4.62
N LEU A 193 -18.38 15.72 3.44
CA LEU A 193 -18.11 14.99 2.21
C LEU A 193 -18.24 15.95 1.03
N CYS A 194 -17.18 16.05 0.25
CA CYS A 194 -17.11 16.88 -0.94
C CYS A 194 -16.60 16.04 -2.11
N VAL A 195 -17.39 15.93 -3.16
CA VAL A 195 -16.97 15.40 -4.46
C VAL A 195 -16.64 16.58 -5.37
N LEU A 196 -15.60 16.46 -6.17
CA LEU A 196 -15.19 17.45 -7.15
C LEU A 196 -14.89 16.81 -8.49
N ARG A 197 -15.27 17.53 -9.54
CA ARG A 197 -14.70 17.38 -10.87
C ARG A 197 -14.00 18.68 -11.28
N GLN A 198 -12.78 18.58 -11.79
CA GLN A 198 -12.10 19.69 -12.49
C GLN A 198 -11.83 19.28 -13.93
N CYS A 199 -11.94 20.23 -14.87
CA CYS A 199 -11.57 20.04 -16.26
C CYS A 199 -10.17 19.41 -16.39
N ASN A 200 -10.07 18.34 -17.19
CA ASN A 200 -8.84 17.58 -17.43
C ASN A 200 -8.26 16.84 -16.21
N CYS A 201 -8.92 16.85 -15.06
CA CYS A 201 -8.53 16.08 -13.88
C CYS A 201 -9.52 14.95 -13.60
N GLN A 202 -9.07 13.93 -12.87
CA GLN A 202 -9.97 12.90 -12.34
C GLN A 202 -10.90 13.47 -11.26
N GLU A 203 -12.01 12.78 -11.03
CA GLU A 203 -12.91 13.08 -9.92
C GLU A 203 -12.18 12.86 -8.60
N THR A 204 -12.27 13.82 -7.69
CA THR A 204 -11.72 13.69 -6.33
C THR A 204 -12.82 13.73 -5.29
N LEU A 205 -12.60 13.00 -4.20
CA LEU A 205 -13.48 12.90 -3.06
C LEU A 205 -12.69 13.20 -1.80
N SER A 206 -13.27 14.00 -0.91
CA SER A 206 -12.70 14.26 0.42
C SER A 206 -13.76 14.28 1.51
N ASN A 207 -13.41 13.77 2.68
CA ASN A 207 -14.26 13.80 3.87
C ASN A 207 -13.96 14.96 4.85
N HIS A 208 -13.11 15.90 4.45
CA HIS A 208 -12.66 16.99 5.31
C HIS A 208 -12.42 18.32 4.60
N HIS A 209 -12.27 18.32 3.27
CA HIS A 209 -12.34 19.53 2.48
C HIS A 209 -13.79 19.96 2.24
N GLY A 210 -14.00 21.27 2.10
CA GLY A 210 -15.24 21.83 1.58
C GLY A 210 -15.12 22.20 0.10
N ALA A 211 -16.17 22.84 -0.42
CA ALA A 211 -16.20 23.37 -1.79
C ALA A 211 -15.33 24.63 -1.96
N THR A 212 -14.01 24.46 -1.84
CA THR A 212 -13.03 25.56 -1.88
C THR A 212 -12.15 25.45 -3.12
N ALA A 213 -12.17 26.50 -3.95
CA ALA A 213 -11.23 26.73 -5.03
C ALA A 213 -10.09 27.65 -4.55
N LEU A 214 -8.85 27.26 -4.81
CA LEU A 214 -7.67 28.09 -4.59
C LEU A 214 -7.41 28.94 -5.84
N ASP A 215 -6.92 30.15 -5.63
CA ASP A 215 -6.42 31.01 -6.70
C ASP A 215 -5.15 30.43 -7.34
N ALA A 216 -4.67 31.08 -8.40
CA ALA A 216 -3.49 30.62 -9.14
C ALA A 216 -2.24 30.61 -8.25
N GLU A 217 -2.04 31.63 -7.42
CA GLU A 217 -0.87 31.76 -6.53
C GLU A 217 -0.80 30.61 -5.52
N ASN A 218 -1.96 30.19 -5.01
CA ASN A 218 -2.10 29.08 -4.09
C ASN A 218 -2.44 27.77 -4.79
N GLY A 219 -2.36 27.71 -6.12
CA GLY A 219 -2.72 26.55 -6.93
C GLY A 219 -1.61 25.49 -7.02
N PHE A 220 -1.54 24.83 -8.18
CA PHE A 220 -0.40 23.98 -8.55
C PHE A 220 0.16 24.44 -9.91
N ASP A 221 1.42 24.10 -10.17
CA ASP A 221 2.08 24.40 -11.44
C ASP A 221 1.69 23.37 -12.51
N ALA A 222 1.12 23.85 -13.62
CA ALA A 222 0.68 23.01 -14.72
C ALA A 222 1.37 23.38 -16.03
N GLU A 223 1.71 22.37 -16.82
CA GLU A 223 2.09 22.55 -18.23
C GLU A 223 0.82 22.80 -19.06
N GLY A 224 0.70 24.02 -19.60
CA GLY A 224 -0.37 24.36 -20.51
C GLY A 224 -0.20 23.73 -21.89
N LYS A 225 -1.14 24.02 -22.78
CA LYS A 225 -0.93 23.89 -24.23
C LYS A 225 -0.74 25.29 -24.82
N ASP A 226 0.23 25.41 -25.71
CA ASP A 226 0.42 26.63 -26.49
C ASP A 226 -0.74 26.82 -27.47
N LYS A 227 -0.74 27.96 -28.18
CA LYS A 227 -1.79 28.30 -29.17
C LYS A 227 -1.88 27.29 -30.33
N ASN A 228 -0.86 26.44 -30.50
CA ASN A 228 -0.78 25.41 -31.53
C ASN A 228 -1.15 24.02 -30.98
N GLY A 229 -1.59 23.92 -29.72
CA GLY A 229 -1.96 22.68 -29.07
C GLY A 229 -0.78 21.82 -28.56
N SER A 230 0.46 22.31 -28.70
CA SER A 230 1.67 21.65 -28.20
C SER A 230 1.86 21.96 -26.71
N ARG A 231 2.52 21.07 -25.95
CA ARG A 231 2.76 21.32 -24.52
C ARG A 231 3.69 22.52 -24.34
N GLU A 232 3.29 23.47 -23.51
CA GLU A 232 4.17 24.58 -23.10
C GLU A 232 5.31 24.03 -22.25
N MET A 233 6.55 24.44 -22.57
CA MET A 233 7.75 23.98 -21.88
C MET A 233 7.91 24.60 -20.48
N GLN A 234 7.21 25.70 -20.20
CA GLN A 234 7.21 26.38 -18.91
C GLN A 234 5.89 26.11 -18.18
N GLN A 235 6.01 25.67 -16.93
CA GLN A 235 4.87 25.51 -16.05
C GLN A 235 4.39 26.87 -15.54
N LYS A 236 3.09 27.02 -15.35
CA LYS A 236 2.47 28.22 -14.78
C LYS A 236 1.57 27.82 -13.64
N ALA A 237 1.48 28.70 -12.64
CA ALA A 237 0.59 28.52 -11.51
C ALA A 237 -0.87 28.65 -11.99
N VAL A 238 -1.70 27.65 -11.69
CA VAL A 238 -3.10 27.58 -12.14
C VAL A 238 -4.05 27.38 -10.96
N PRO A 239 -5.24 28.01 -10.98
CA PRO A 239 -6.20 27.84 -9.91
C PRO A 239 -6.63 26.38 -9.84
N CYS A 240 -6.78 25.87 -8.63
CA CYS A 240 -7.21 24.49 -8.43
C CYS A 240 -8.01 24.33 -7.14
N PRO A 241 -8.91 23.35 -7.09
CA PRO A 241 -9.58 22.99 -5.84
C PRO A 241 -8.58 22.53 -4.77
N ALA A 242 -8.83 22.92 -3.51
CA ALA A 242 -7.91 22.63 -2.41
C ALA A 242 -7.60 21.13 -2.26
N GLN A 243 -8.63 20.30 -2.41
CA GLN A 243 -8.47 18.84 -2.37
C GLN A 243 -7.64 18.28 -3.53
N THR A 244 -7.71 18.87 -4.73
CA THR A 244 -6.87 18.46 -5.87
C THR A 244 -5.41 18.78 -5.57
N LYS A 245 -5.13 19.94 -4.98
CA LYS A 245 -3.77 20.29 -4.56
C LYS A 245 -3.22 19.28 -3.55
N GLU A 246 -3.98 18.94 -2.52
CA GLU A 246 -3.54 17.96 -1.52
C GLU A 246 -3.30 16.58 -2.16
N TYR A 247 -4.23 16.11 -3.01
CA TYR A 247 -4.07 14.85 -3.74
C TYR A 247 -2.81 14.85 -4.59
N CYS A 248 -2.64 15.83 -5.49
CA CYS A 248 -1.50 15.93 -6.41
C CYS A 248 -0.14 15.94 -5.69
N ASN A 249 -0.08 16.59 -4.53
CA ASN A 249 1.15 16.67 -3.73
C ASN A 249 1.54 15.33 -3.09
N THR A 250 0.63 14.37 -2.97
CA THR A 250 0.81 13.20 -2.10
C THR A 250 0.64 11.84 -2.79
N PHE A 251 -0.14 11.73 -3.86
CA PHE A 251 -0.47 10.44 -4.50
C PHE A 251 0.77 9.72 -5.06
N HIS A 252 1.64 10.44 -5.77
CA HIS A 252 2.78 9.88 -6.50
C HIS A 252 3.92 9.39 -5.59
N LEU A 253 3.84 9.63 -4.28
CA LEU A 253 4.93 9.32 -3.34
C LEU A 253 5.06 7.82 -3.09
N ILE A 254 3.97 7.04 -3.18
CA ILE A 254 4.07 5.58 -3.11
C ILE A 254 4.76 5.01 -4.33
N ASP A 255 4.35 5.40 -5.53
CA ASP A 255 5.03 4.97 -6.77
C ASP A 255 6.51 5.30 -6.75
N LYS A 256 6.86 6.51 -6.27
CA LYS A 256 8.24 6.92 -6.08
C LYS A 256 8.98 6.06 -5.06
N GLY A 257 8.30 5.64 -4.00
CA GLY A 257 8.78 4.66 -3.03
C GLY A 257 9.06 3.32 -3.71
N ASN A 258 8.02 2.71 -4.28
CA ASN A 258 8.06 1.42 -4.97
C ASN A 258 9.18 1.36 -6.03
N GLY A 259 9.38 2.43 -6.80
CA GLY A 259 10.46 2.51 -7.80
C GLY A 259 11.88 2.51 -7.20
N LYS A 260 12.07 3.01 -5.98
CA LYS A 260 13.34 2.88 -5.25
C LYS A 260 13.54 1.46 -4.73
N GLU A 261 12.47 0.83 -4.25
CA GLU A 261 12.50 -0.54 -3.71
C GLU A 261 12.82 -1.57 -4.81
N ALA A 262 12.24 -1.40 -6.00
CA ALA A 262 12.40 -2.32 -7.13
C ALA A 262 13.87 -2.58 -7.53
N LYS A 263 14.79 -1.65 -7.24
CA LYS A 263 16.22 -1.80 -7.53
C LYS A 263 16.93 -2.82 -6.66
N TYR A 264 16.35 -3.13 -5.51
CA TYR A 264 16.90 -4.04 -4.51
C TYR A 264 15.98 -5.25 -4.28
N ASP A 265 15.06 -5.51 -5.23
CA ASP A 265 14.07 -6.55 -5.10
C ASP A 265 14.71 -7.95 -5.19
N MET A 266 14.70 -8.67 -4.08
CA MET A 266 15.12 -10.07 -4.03
C MET A 266 14.10 -11.04 -4.64
N ALA A 267 12.81 -10.70 -4.64
CA ALA A 267 11.75 -11.60 -5.10
C ALA A 267 11.81 -11.78 -6.63
N GLY A 268 12.04 -10.69 -7.39
CA GLY A 268 12.23 -10.74 -8.84
C GLY A 268 13.49 -11.49 -9.28
N ALA A 269 14.54 -11.54 -8.45
CA ALA A 269 15.77 -12.26 -8.75
C ALA A 269 15.70 -13.77 -8.43
N SER A 270 14.72 -14.19 -7.63
CA SER A 270 14.55 -15.59 -7.22
C SER A 270 13.88 -16.43 -8.32
N ARG A 271 14.55 -17.53 -8.69
CA ARG A 271 14.01 -18.57 -9.59
C ARG A 271 13.03 -19.53 -8.91
N SER A 272 12.74 -19.38 -7.62
CA SER A 272 11.82 -20.28 -6.89
C SER A 272 10.44 -20.30 -7.56
N HIS A 273 9.86 -21.47 -7.80
CA HIS A 273 8.55 -21.59 -8.44
C HIS A 273 7.38 -21.29 -7.49
N ASN A 274 7.61 -21.25 -6.17
CA ASN A 274 6.56 -21.13 -5.17
C ASN A 274 6.28 -19.65 -4.83
N TRP A 275 4.99 -19.30 -4.69
CA TRP A 275 4.53 -17.94 -4.36
C TRP A 275 4.89 -17.53 -2.93
N ALA A 276 4.87 -18.48 -2.00
CA ALA A 276 5.10 -18.29 -0.58
C ALA A 276 6.49 -17.69 -0.24
N PRO A 277 7.62 -18.29 -0.67
CA PRO A 277 8.95 -17.68 -0.47
C PRO A 277 9.08 -16.28 -1.06
N LYS A 278 8.36 -15.98 -2.14
CA LYS A 278 8.44 -14.67 -2.80
C LYS A 278 7.71 -13.59 -2.03
N LEU A 279 6.58 -13.90 -1.40
CA LEU A 279 5.97 -12.98 -0.42
C LEU A 279 6.92 -12.69 0.73
N VAL A 280 7.62 -13.71 1.25
CA VAL A 280 8.61 -13.50 2.34
C VAL A 280 9.76 -12.60 1.89
N PHE A 281 10.34 -12.85 0.71
CA PHE A 281 11.40 -11.99 0.18
C PHE A 281 10.95 -10.56 -0.02
N TRP A 282 9.69 -10.37 -0.43
CA TRP A 282 9.12 -9.07 -0.61
C TRP A 282 8.91 -8.32 0.72
N MET A 283 8.37 -8.99 1.74
CA MET A 283 8.28 -8.45 3.11
C MET A 283 9.67 -8.12 3.67
N PHE A 284 10.69 -8.92 3.35
CA PHE A 284 12.06 -8.63 3.72
C PHE A 284 12.59 -7.38 3.01
N ASN A 285 12.31 -7.20 1.72
CA ASN A 285 12.67 -5.97 1.00
C ASN A 285 12.04 -4.75 1.68
N MET A 286 10.76 -4.81 2.03
CA MET A 286 10.09 -3.73 2.76
C MET A 286 10.75 -3.46 4.10
N ALA A 287 11.08 -4.51 4.86
CA ALA A 287 11.78 -4.36 6.12
C ALA A 287 13.16 -3.71 5.95
N MET A 288 13.91 -4.06 4.89
CA MET A 288 15.18 -3.41 4.58
C MET A 288 15.00 -1.93 4.22
N ASN A 289 14.00 -1.60 3.39
CA ASN A 289 13.72 -0.22 3.00
C ASN A 289 13.30 0.62 4.21
N ASN A 290 12.42 0.09 5.05
CA ASN A 290 12.01 0.69 6.31
C ASN A 290 13.22 0.91 7.25
N ALA A 291 14.05 -0.11 7.42
CA ALA A 291 15.27 -0.01 8.23
C ALA A 291 16.21 1.06 7.69
N TYR A 292 16.36 1.16 6.37
CA TYR A 292 17.18 2.20 5.75
C TYR A 292 16.59 3.60 5.96
N VAL A 293 15.27 3.78 5.85
CA VAL A 293 14.62 5.06 6.13
C VAL A 293 14.90 5.51 7.58
N VAL A 294 14.77 4.62 8.55
CA VAL A 294 15.08 4.90 9.96
C VAL A 294 16.56 5.16 10.17
N TYR A 295 17.44 4.34 9.57
CA TYR A 295 18.89 4.51 9.63
C TYR A 295 19.33 5.90 9.15
N LYS A 296 18.82 6.35 7.99
CA LYS A 296 19.13 7.68 7.45
C LYS A 296 18.81 8.76 8.48
N GLU A 297 17.61 8.70 9.05
CA GLU A 297 17.15 9.71 10.00
C GLU A 297 17.98 9.71 11.28
N LEU A 298 18.29 8.53 11.84
CA LEU A 298 19.11 8.42 13.05
C LEU A 298 20.52 8.96 12.82
N VAL A 299 21.17 8.54 11.73
CA VAL A 299 22.54 9.00 11.41
C VAL A 299 22.58 10.49 11.13
N THR A 300 21.59 11.03 10.41
CA THR A 300 21.51 12.48 10.16
C THR A 300 21.30 13.26 11.46
N ARG A 301 20.49 12.78 12.40
CA ARG A 301 20.31 13.43 13.72
C ARG A 301 21.59 13.47 14.54
N GLU A 302 22.43 12.45 14.43
CA GLU A 302 23.72 12.36 15.11
C GLU A 302 24.83 13.13 14.37
N GLY A 303 24.52 13.81 13.27
CA GLY A 303 25.50 14.53 12.45
C GLY A 303 26.45 13.61 11.66
N GLY A 304 26.09 12.34 11.52
CA GLY A 304 26.87 11.34 10.81
C GLY A 304 26.66 11.36 9.29
N ASN A 305 27.56 10.69 8.58
CA ASN A 305 27.47 10.52 7.13
C ASN A 305 26.64 9.28 6.77
N VAL A 306 25.50 9.50 6.12
CA VAL A 306 24.60 8.45 5.67
C VAL A 306 25.24 7.63 4.55
N LEU A 307 25.32 6.31 4.72
CA LEU A 307 25.75 5.42 3.65
C LEU A 307 24.70 5.34 2.53
N PRO A 308 25.09 5.31 1.25
CA PRO A 308 24.16 4.97 0.17
C PRO A 308 23.55 3.58 0.37
N MET A 309 22.28 3.40 -0.02
CA MET A 309 21.51 2.16 0.19
C MET A 309 22.27 0.89 -0.24
N GLY A 310 22.88 0.89 -1.42
CA GLY A 310 23.64 -0.28 -1.88
C GLY A 310 24.85 -0.64 -0.99
N LYS A 311 25.48 0.34 -0.34
CA LYS A 311 26.53 0.07 0.66
C LYS A 311 25.93 -0.39 1.98
N ALA A 312 24.84 0.26 2.44
CA ALA A 312 24.13 -0.16 3.65
C ALA A 312 23.63 -1.60 3.57
N VAL A 313 23.09 -2.02 2.42
CA VAL A 313 22.65 -3.41 2.17
C VAL A 313 23.83 -4.39 2.24
N ARG A 314 25.01 -4.03 1.71
CA ARG A 314 26.21 -4.88 1.82
C ARG A 314 26.69 -5.03 3.26
N GLU A 315 26.71 -3.94 4.04
CA GLU A 315 27.06 -3.98 5.46
C GLU A 315 26.03 -4.81 6.25
N LEU A 316 24.74 -4.66 5.96
CA LEU A 316 23.69 -5.45 6.57
C LEU A 316 23.87 -6.94 6.25
N ALA A 317 24.09 -7.29 4.98
CA ALA A 317 24.32 -8.66 4.55
C ALA A 317 25.55 -9.26 5.25
N HIS A 318 26.64 -8.50 5.35
CA HIS A 318 27.83 -8.91 6.10
C HIS A 318 27.49 -9.15 7.58
N GLY A 319 26.83 -8.21 8.26
CA GLY A 319 26.44 -8.33 9.66
C GLY A 319 25.50 -9.51 9.94
N LEU A 320 24.54 -9.79 9.06
CA LEU A 320 23.66 -10.96 9.16
C LEU A 320 24.43 -12.28 8.98
N CYS A 321 25.40 -12.30 8.06
CA CYS A 321 26.20 -13.49 7.76
C CYS A 321 27.38 -13.73 8.72
N GLN A 322 27.81 -12.75 9.50
CA GLN A 322 28.91 -12.87 10.47
C GLN A 322 28.66 -13.93 11.55
N ARG A 323 27.39 -14.18 11.89
CA ARG A 323 27.01 -15.25 12.82
C ARG A 323 26.82 -16.61 12.14
N GLY A 324 27.04 -16.69 10.83
CA GLY A 324 26.82 -17.90 10.05
C GLY A 324 27.66 -19.07 10.51
N GLU A 325 28.94 -18.85 10.85
CA GLU A 325 29.80 -19.92 11.36
C GLU A 325 29.30 -20.44 12.73
N PRO A 326 29.13 -19.60 13.78
CA PRO A 326 28.52 -20.04 15.05
C PRO A 326 27.14 -20.70 14.93
N ILE A 327 26.32 -20.29 13.97
CA ILE A 327 24.99 -20.88 13.71
C ILE A 327 25.10 -22.24 13.01
N ARG A 328 26.05 -22.40 12.09
CA ARG A 328 26.29 -23.66 11.35
C ARG A 328 26.91 -24.76 12.21
N VAL A 329 27.71 -24.40 13.23
CA VAL A 329 28.26 -25.36 14.21
C VAL A 329 27.35 -25.62 15.41
N ARG A 330 26.27 -24.84 15.59
CA ARG A 330 25.27 -25.17 16.60
C ARG A 330 24.54 -26.44 16.19
N ALA A 331 24.55 -27.44 17.06
CA ALA A 331 23.65 -28.58 16.95
C ALA A 331 22.22 -28.05 16.77
N ALA A 332 21.47 -28.62 15.83
CA ALA A 332 20.08 -28.25 15.61
C ALA A 332 19.25 -28.57 16.86
N THR A 333 19.16 -27.59 17.78
CA THR A 333 18.23 -27.65 18.90
C THR A 333 16.88 -27.22 18.38
N HIS A 334 16.08 -28.20 17.98
CA HIS A 334 14.64 -28.00 17.80
C HIS A 334 14.06 -27.60 19.16
N PRO A 335 13.23 -26.54 19.24
CA PRO A 335 12.50 -26.26 20.48
C PRO A 335 11.71 -27.51 20.86
N SER A 336 11.80 -27.96 22.11
CA SER A 336 10.88 -28.99 22.60
C SER A 336 9.46 -28.45 22.53
N HIS A 337 8.51 -29.28 22.14
CA HIS A 337 7.05 -29.04 22.14
C HIS A 337 6.45 -28.60 23.49
N LEU A 338 7.27 -28.43 24.53
CA LEU A 338 6.89 -28.09 25.91
C LEU A 338 7.30 -26.67 26.32
N ARG A 339 7.52 -25.74 25.39
CA ARG A 339 7.70 -24.34 25.80
C ARG A 339 6.33 -23.69 25.99
N ASP A 340 5.90 -23.73 27.26
CA ASP A 340 4.78 -22.98 27.81
C ASP A 340 4.79 -21.53 27.32
N MET A 341 3.67 -21.14 26.72
CA MET A 341 3.30 -19.76 26.48
C MET A 341 2.54 -19.29 27.72
N ASP A 342 3.29 -18.83 28.73
CA ASP A 342 2.74 -17.97 29.80
C ASP A 342 2.63 -16.52 29.30
#